data_AF-A0A2A5DFR2-F1
#
_entry.id   AF-A0A2A5DFR2-F1
#
_cell.length_a   1.000
_cell.length_b   1.000
_cell.length_c   1.000
_cell.angle_alpha   90.00
_cell.angle_beta   90.00
_cell.angle_gamma   90.00
#
_symmetry.space_group_name_H-M   'P 1'
#
loop_
_entity.id
_entity.type
_entity.pdbx_description
1 polymer ?
#
loop_
_entity_poly.entity_id
_entity_poly.type
_entity_poly.pdbx_seq_one_letter_code
_entity_poly.pdbx_strand_id
1 'polypeptide(L)'
;MDLTLELLKLGAVGILSGAFSSYLVARINQNKKWWELRVQSYQEVINALSDMKYYYDKQYDAEITQINLTKEMEAKLSEVWNDSHHKVRKASDSGVFLFSENVNKALKEFTDLENKNFNTFFEYLESSYSIASKCLEAVVESANIDLRINNSWL
;
A
#
# COMPACT_ATOMS: atom_id res chain seq x y z
N MET A 1 -7.58 -22.87 -59.42
CA MET A 1 -8.10 -23.30 -58.10
C MET A 1 -7.08 -23.05 -56.99
N ASP A 2 -5.79 -22.98 -57.29
CA ASP A 2 -4.73 -22.72 -56.30
C ASP A 2 -4.72 -21.28 -55.75
N LEU A 3 -4.97 -20.28 -56.61
CA LEU A 3 -4.92 -18.86 -56.23
C LEU A 3 -5.98 -18.48 -55.19
N THR A 4 -7.18 -19.08 -55.26
CA THR A 4 -8.24 -18.91 -54.26
C THR A 4 -7.90 -19.56 -52.92
N LEU A 5 -7.19 -20.69 -52.93
CA LEU A 5 -6.73 -21.37 -51.72
C LEU A 5 -5.58 -20.59 -51.03
N GLU A 6 -4.68 -20.00 -51.81
CA GLU A 6 -3.60 -19.16 -51.28
C GLU A 6 -4.14 -17.86 -50.65
N LEU A 7 -5.09 -17.18 -51.30
CA LEU A 7 -5.76 -16.01 -50.74
C LEU A 7 -6.50 -16.34 -49.44
N LEU A 8 -7.16 -17.51 -49.37
CA LEU A 8 -7.86 -17.95 -48.17
C LEU A 8 -6.88 -18.27 -47.02
N LYS A 9 -5.72 -18.87 -47.32
CA LYS A 9 -4.65 -19.10 -46.33
C LYS A 9 -4.10 -17.78 -45.78
N LEU A 10 -3.82 -16.81 -46.65
CA LEU A 10 -3.31 -15.49 -46.23
C LEU A 10 -4.34 -14.72 -45.39
N GLY A 11 -5.61 -14.74 -45.79
CA GLY A 11 -6.70 -14.16 -45.01
C GLY A 11 -6.87 -14.82 -43.64
N ALA A 12 -6.81 -16.15 -43.58
CA ALA A 12 -6.90 -16.90 -42.33
C ALA A 12 -5.74 -16.56 -41.37
N VAL A 13 -4.51 -16.46 -41.87
CA VAL A 13 -3.35 -16.05 -41.05
C VAL A 13 -3.53 -14.62 -40.52
N GLY A 14 -4.02 -13.69 -41.33
CA GLY A 14 -4.32 -12.32 -40.90
C GLY A 14 -5.36 -12.26 -39.78
N ILE A 15 -6.46 -13.02 -39.92
CA ILE A 15 -7.53 -13.08 -38.91
C ILE A 15 -7.02 -13.71 -37.61
N LEU A 16 -6.30 -14.83 -37.70
CA LEU A 16 -5.76 -15.53 -36.53
C LEU A 16 -4.71 -14.67 -35.79
N SER A 17 -3.85 -13.98 -36.53
CA SER A 17 -2.85 -13.06 -35.97
C SER A 17 -3.52 -11.86 -35.27
N GLY A 18 -4.53 -11.26 -35.90
CA GLY A 18 -5.30 -10.16 -35.32
C GLY A 18 -6.04 -10.58 -34.03
N ALA A 19 -6.70 -11.74 -34.04
CA ALA A 19 -7.40 -12.27 -32.88
C ALA A 19 -6.44 -12.60 -31.73
N PHE A 20 -5.30 -13.23 -32.05
CA PHE A 20 -4.26 -13.55 -31.06
C PHE A 20 -3.66 -12.27 -30.44
N SER A 21 -3.37 -11.28 -31.28
CA SER A 21 -2.85 -9.98 -30.82
C SER A 21 -3.84 -9.27 -29.90
N SER A 22 -5.13 -9.25 -30.26
CA SER A 22 -6.19 -8.65 -29.44
C SER A 22 -6.31 -9.35 -28.08
N TYR A 23 -6.28 -10.68 -28.06
CA TYR A 23 -6.32 -11.47 -26.83
C TYR A 23 -5.12 -11.18 -25.90
N LEU A 24 -3.91 -11.11 -26.46
CA LEU A 24 -2.71 -10.75 -25.71
C LEU A 24 -2.81 -9.36 -25.11
N VAL A 25 -3.23 -8.36 -25.90
CA VAL A 25 -3.40 -6.98 -25.44
C VAL A 25 -4.43 -6.89 -24.30
N ALA A 26 -5.55 -7.60 -24.41
CA ALA A 26 -6.58 -7.63 -23.37
C ALA A 26 -6.02 -8.18 -22.04
N ARG A 27 -5.26 -9.29 -22.10
CA ARG A 27 -4.64 -9.90 -20.92
C ARG A 27 -3.56 -9.02 -20.29
N ILE A 28 -2.71 -8.40 -21.12
CA ILE A 28 -1.68 -7.46 -20.65
C ILE A 28 -2.32 -6.25 -19.97
N ASN A 29 -3.40 -5.70 -20.54
CA ASN A 29 -4.09 -4.55 -19.98
C ASN A 29 -4.73 -4.86 -18.61
N GLN A 30 -5.36 -6.03 -18.46
CA GLN A 30 -5.87 -6.47 -17.16
C GLN A 30 -4.76 -6.60 -16.13
N ASN A 31 -3.66 -7.27 -16.48
CA ASN A 31 -2.50 -7.41 -15.59
C ASN A 31 -1.90 -6.05 -15.21
N LYS A 32 -1.81 -5.10 -16.14
CA LYS A 32 -1.31 -3.76 -15.89
C LYS A 32 -2.21 -3.00 -14.91
N LYS A 33 -3.53 -3.02 -15.12
CA LYS A 33 -4.49 -2.40 -14.19
C LYS A 33 -4.40 -2.99 -12.78
N TRP A 34 -4.29 -4.32 -12.69
CA TRP A 34 -4.10 -5.00 -11.41
C TRP A 34 -2.81 -4.61 -10.71
N TRP A 35 -1.72 -4.50 -11.48
CA TRP A 35 -0.44 -4.05 -10.95
C TRP A 35 -0.50 -2.60 -10.48
N GLU A 36 -1.10 -1.70 -11.26
CA GLU A 36 -1.30 -0.28 -10.90
C GLU A 36 -2.12 -0.13 -9.62
N LEU A 37 -3.22 -0.89 -9.49
CA LEU A 37 -4.05 -0.90 -8.27
C LEU A 37 -3.27 -1.36 -7.04
N ARG A 38 -2.41 -2.38 -7.18
CA ARG A 38 -1.55 -2.84 -6.09
C ARG A 38 -0.53 -1.77 -5.70
N VAL A 39 0.18 -1.19 -6.66
CA VAL A 39 1.15 -0.11 -6.40
C VAL A 39 0.49 1.05 -5.67
N GLN A 40 -0.67 1.49 -6.15
CA GLN A 40 -1.42 2.58 -5.54
C GLN A 40 -1.82 2.25 -4.10
N SER A 41 -2.32 1.04 -3.85
CA SER A 41 -2.73 0.60 -2.51
C SER A 41 -1.55 0.54 -1.55
N TYR A 42 -0.41 0.00 -1.99
CA TYR A 42 0.82 -0.03 -1.21
C TYR A 42 1.32 1.38 -0.89
N GLN A 43 1.32 2.27 -1.88
CA GLN A 43 1.75 3.67 -1.70
C GLN A 43 0.85 4.43 -0.72
N GLU A 44 -0.47 4.23 -0.80
CA GLU A 44 -1.43 4.85 0.12
C GLU A 44 -1.20 4.41 1.57
N VAL A 45 -0.96 3.12 1.80
CA VAL A 45 -0.67 2.57 3.14
C VAL A 45 0.68 3.03 3.67
N ILE A 46 1.73 3.03 2.82
CA ILE A 46 3.07 3.50 3.19
C ILE A 46 3.02 4.96 3.62
N ASN A 47 2.35 5.82 2.84
CA ASN A 47 2.21 7.23 3.15
C ASN A 47 1.46 7.42 4.47
N ALA A 48 0.32 6.74 4.65
CA ALA A 48 -0.47 6.85 5.88
C ALA A 48 0.32 6.37 7.13
N LEU A 49 1.04 5.25 7.04
CA LEU A 49 1.87 4.77 8.14
C LEU A 49 3.05 5.72 8.44
N SER A 50 3.64 6.32 7.41
CA SER A 50 4.69 7.34 7.57
C SER A 50 4.15 8.59 8.26
N ASP A 51 2.97 9.05 7.88
CA ASP A 51 2.31 10.21 8.47
C ASP A 51 1.92 9.95 9.94
N MET A 52 1.46 8.74 10.27
CA MET A 52 1.22 8.32 11.65
C MET A 52 2.51 8.26 12.47
N LYS A 53 3.60 7.73 11.90
CA LYS A 53 4.91 7.71 12.56
C LYS A 53 5.41 9.14 12.85
N TYR A 54 5.23 10.06 11.91
CA TYR A 54 5.56 11.48 12.11
C TYR A 54 4.72 12.11 13.23
N TYR A 55 3.43 11.82 13.29
CA TYR A 55 2.56 12.28 14.38
C TYR A 55 3.09 11.82 15.75
N TYR A 56 3.40 10.53 15.90
CA TYR A 56 3.89 9.98 17.15
C TYR A 56 5.25 10.56 17.56
N ASP A 57 6.17 10.72 16.61
CA ASP A 57 7.46 11.37 16.82
C ASP A 57 7.31 12.80 17.36
N LYS A 58 6.42 13.59 16.74
CA LYS A 58 6.19 14.98 17.16
C LYS A 58 5.50 15.09 18.52
N GLN A 59 4.57 14.20 18.84
CA GLN A 59 3.95 14.16 20.16
C GLN A 59 4.93 13.73 21.25
N TYR A 60 5.78 12.76 20.94
CA TYR A 60 6.83 12.29 21.83
C TYR A 60 7.86 13.39 22.13
N ASP A 61 8.32 14.10 21.09
CA ASP A 61 9.21 15.26 21.24
C ASP A 61 8.59 16.36 22.12
N ALA A 62 7.30 16.65 21.92
CA ALA A 62 6.58 17.67 22.67
C ALA A 62 6.47 17.30 24.16
N GLU A 63 6.18 16.02 24.46
CA GLU A 63 6.07 15.51 25.82
C GLU A 63 7.42 15.49 26.54
N ILE A 64 8.50 15.11 25.86
CA ILE A 64 9.87 15.14 26.43
C ILE A 64 10.33 16.58 26.69
N THR A 65 10.11 17.49 25.74
CA THR A 65 10.63 18.85 25.84
C THR A 65 9.73 19.75 26.70
N GLN A 66 8.54 19.26 27.11
CA GLN A 66 7.49 20.05 27.77
C GLN A 66 7.13 21.34 27.00
N ILE A 67 7.36 21.35 25.69
CA ILE A 67 7.00 22.48 24.84
C ILE A 67 5.58 22.23 24.36
N ASN A 68 4.67 23.10 24.77
CA ASN A 68 3.32 23.10 24.23
C ASN A 68 3.38 23.40 22.73
N LEU A 69 2.86 22.47 21.93
CA LEU A 69 2.65 22.71 20.51
C LEU A 69 1.73 23.92 20.34
N THR A 70 1.97 24.72 19.31
CA THR A 70 1.03 25.79 18.99
C THR A 70 -0.31 25.17 18.58
N LYS A 71 -1.43 25.84 18.90
CA LYS A 71 -2.77 25.34 18.55
C LYS A 71 -2.93 25.05 17.04
N GLU A 72 -2.21 25.79 16.19
CA GLU A 72 -2.20 25.57 14.74
C GLU A 72 -1.47 24.27 14.36
N MET A 73 -0.37 23.95 15.04
CA MET A 73 0.37 22.70 14.81
C MET A 73 -0.41 21.49 15.34
N GLU A 74 -1.06 21.61 16.51
CA GLU A 74 -1.93 20.56 17.04
C GLU A 74 -3.09 20.25 16.10
N ALA A 75 -3.73 21.29 15.54
CA ALA A 75 -4.82 21.11 14.58
C ALA A 75 -4.36 20.38 13.32
N LYS A 76 -3.21 20.77 12.75
CA LYS A 76 -2.62 20.10 11.59
C LYS A 76 -2.23 18.64 11.89
N LEU A 77 -1.60 18.40 13.04
CA LEU A 77 -1.22 17.05 13.46
C LEU A 77 -2.44 16.15 13.68
N SER A 78 -3.51 16.69 14.27
CA SER A 78 -4.76 15.96 14.46
C SER A 78 -5.45 15.64 13.13
N GLU A 79 -5.39 16.54 12.15
CA GLU A 79 -5.93 16.30 10.82
C GLU A 79 -5.16 15.18 10.10
N VAL A 80 -3.83 15.27 10.09
CA VAL A 80 -2.94 14.24 9.53
C VAL A 80 -3.19 12.88 10.20
N TRP A 81 -3.33 12.88 11.53
CA TRP A 81 -3.65 11.69 12.31
C TRP A 81 -4.98 11.08 11.87
N ASN A 82 -6.05 11.86 11.83
CA ASN A 82 -7.38 11.37 11.47
C ASN A 82 -7.45 10.80 10.04
N ASP A 83 -6.83 11.49 9.09
CA ASP A 83 -6.79 11.04 7.69
C ASP A 83 -5.98 9.75 7.55
N SER A 84 -4.80 9.69 8.16
CA SER A 84 -3.91 8.54 8.08
C SER A 84 -4.46 7.32 8.81
N HIS A 85 -5.04 7.53 10.00
CA HIS A 85 -5.71 6.50 10.78
C HIS A 85 -6.84 5.85 9.99
N HIS A 86 -7.70 6.66 9.38
CA HIS A 86 -8.80 6.16 8.56
C HIS A 86 -8.29 5.35 7.35
N LYS A 87 -7.22 5.81 6.68
CA LYS A 87 -6.60 5.08 5.56
C LYS A 87 -6.04 3.73 5.98
N VAL A 88 -5.30 3.67 7.08
CA VAL A 88 -4.74 2.41 7.60
C VAL A 88 -5.85 1.44 7.99
N ARG A 89 -6.90 1.92 8.66
CA ARG A 89 -8.05 1.10 9.03
C ARG A 89 -8.80 0.56 7.82
N LYS A 90 -9.08 1.42 6.84
CA LYS A 90 -9.69 1.00 5.56
C LYS A 90 -8.85 -0.02 4.82
N ALA A 91 -7.52 0.12 4.85
CA ALA A 91 -6.60 -0.85 4.24
C ALA A 91 -6.62 -2.21 4.97
N SER A 92 -6.67 -2.18 6.30
CA SER A 92 -6.84 -3.38 7.15
C SER A 92 -8.16 -4.10 6.84
N ASP A 93 -9.26 -3.35 6.73
CA ASP A 93 -10.60 -3.88 6.41
C ASP A 93 -10.71 -4.40 4.97
N SER A 94 -9.97 -3.78 4.04
CA SER A 94 -9.85 -4.26 2.65
C SER A 94 -8.93 -5.48 2.51
N GLY A 95 -8.38 -5.96 3.63
CA GLY A 95 -7.34 -6.98 3.72
C GLY A 95 -7.70 -8.36 3.15
N VAL A 96 -6.66 -9.08 2.70
CA VAL A 96 -6.60 -10.29 1.85
C VAL A 96 -6.70 -10.05 0.34
N PHE A 97 -7.46 -9.07 -0.14
CA PHE A 97 -7.65 -8.89 -1.60
C PHE A 97 -6.48 -8.17 -2.28
N LEU A 98 -5.95 -7.12 -1.66
CA LEU A 98 -4.94 -6.23 -2.26
C LEU A 98 -3.51 -6.51 -1.78
N PHE A 99 -3.37 -7.10 -0.59
CA PHE A 99 -2.10 -7.18 0.13
C PHE A 99 -1.71 -8.63 0.46
N SER A 100 -0.41 -8.87 0.59
CA SER A 100 0.13 -10.14 1.05
C SER A 100 -0.32 -10.48 2.48
N GLU A 101 -0.27 -11.76 2.85
CA GLU A 101 -0.63 -12.22 4.19
C GLU A 101 0.18 -11.52 5.29
N ASN A 102 1.47 -11.25 5.03
CA ASN A 102 2.37 -10.57 5.95
C ASN A 102 1.89 -9.14 6.25
N VAL A 103 1.47 -8.40 5.22
CA VAL A 103 0.93 -7.04 5.37
C VAL A 103 -0.36 -7.06 6.19
N ASN A 104 -1.28 -7.98 5.87
CA ASN A 104 -2.54 -8.09 6.60
C ASN A 104 -2.29 -8.41 8.08
N LYS A 105 -1.30 -9.26 8.38
CA LYS A 105 -0.90 -9.56 9.76
C LYS A 105 -0.35 -8.33 10.47
N ALA A 106 0.53 -7.56 9.81
CA ALA A 106 1.12 -6.35 10.38
C ALA A 106 0.07 -5.24 10.62
N LEU A 107 -0.84 -5.02 9.66
CA LEU A 107 -1.96 -4.07 9.79
C LEU A 107 -2.92 -4.47 10.91
N LYS A 108 -3.18 -5.78 11.05
CA LYS A 108 -3.99 -6.31 12.14
C LYS A 108 -3.33 -6.09 13.49
N GLU A 109 -2.04 -6.36 13.63
CA GLU A 109 -1.28 -6.11 14.86
C GLU A 109 -1.30 -4.62 15.25
N PHE A 110 -1.20 -3.73 14.26
CA PHE A 110 -1.34 -2.29 14.47
C PHE A 110 -2.74 -1.91 14.94
N THR A 111 -3.79 -2.46 14.33
CA THR A 111 -5.19 -2.20 14.71
C THR A 111 -5.53 -2.78 16.10
N ASP A 112 -4.97 -3.94 16.44
CA ASP A 112 -5.15 -4.60 17.73
C ASP A 112 -4.49 -3.80 18.87
N LEU A 113 -3.45 -3.02 18.57
CA LEU A 113 -2.80 -2.12 19.53
C LEU A 113 -3.75 -1.03 20.02
N GLU A 114 -4.61 -0.49 19.16
CA GLU A 114 -5.59 0.54 19.52
C GLU A 114 -6.57 0.06 20.60
N ASN A 115 -6.75 -1.26 20.70
CA ASN A 115 -7.61 -1.89 21.69
C ASN A 115 -6.86 -2.25 22.98
N LYS A 116 -5.55 -2.02 23.08
CA LYS A 116 -4.77 -2.27 24.30
C LYS A 116 -4.86 -1.07 25.24
N ASN A 117 -5.03 -1.37 26.53
CA ASN A 117 -4.96 -0.38 27.59
C ASN A 117 -3.48 -0.15 27.96
N PHE A 118 -3.04 1.10 27.85
CA PHE A 118 -1.72 1.53 28.30
C PHE A 118 -1.81 2.22 29.66
N ASN A 119 -0.81 2.03 30.51
CA ASN A 119 -0.81 2.62 31.85
C ASN A 119 -0.40 4.09 31.81
N THR A 120 0.40 4.48 30.82
CA THR A 120 0.85 5.87 30.62
C THR A 120 0.76 6.28 29.16
N PHE A 121 0.59 7.59 28.92
CA PHE A 121 0.55 8.14 27.57
C PHE A 121 1.89 7.98 26.83
N PHE A 122 3.00 8.11 27.56
CA PHE A 122 4.33 7.83 27.03
C PHE A 122 4.50 6.38 26.54
N GLU A 123 4.05 5.40 27.33
CA GLU A 123 4.07 3.97 26.93
C GLU A 123 3.21 3.71 25.70
N TYR A 124 2.07 4.41 25.58
CA TYR A 124 1.23 4.39 24.38
C TYR A 124 1.97 4.94 23.16
N LEU A 125 2.61 6.12 23.26
CA LEU A 125 3.34 6.74 22.15
C LEU A 125 4.52 5.86 21.68
N GLU A 126 5.33 5.37 22.62
CA GLU A 126 6.49 4.53 22.30
C GLU A 126 6.07 3.22 21.64
N SER A 127 5.07 2.53 22.22
CA SER A 127 4.54 1.27 21.67
C SER A 127 3.93 1.48 20.28
N SER A 128 3.17 2.56 20.11
CA SER A 128 2.51 2.88 18.85
C SER A 128 3.49 3.27 17.77
N TYR A 129 4.53 4.05 18.09
CA TYR A 129 5.63 4.36 17.18
C TYR A 129 6.36 3.09 16.75
N SER A 130 6.71 2.21 17.70
CA SER A 130 7.42 0.97 17.43
C SER A 130 6.65 0.06 16.48
N ILE A 131 5.34 -0.13 16.73
CA ILE A 131 4.50 -1.00 15.92
C ILE A 131 4.17 -0.36 14.56
N ALA A 132 3.94 0.96 14.50
CA ALA A 132 3.83 1.67 13.23
C ALA A 132 5.08 1.49 12.36
N SER A 133 6.28 1.60 12.96
CA SER A 133 7.54 1.41 12.24
C SER A 133 7.70 -0.02 11.74
N LYS A 134 7.43 -1.02 12.59
CA LYS A 134 7.45 -2.44 12.18
C LYS A 134 6.44 -2.75 11.08
N CYS A 135 5.24 -2.17 11.17
CA CYS A 135 4.21 -2.33 10.15
C CYS A 135 4.65 -1.70 8.83
N LEU A 136 5.24 -0.50 8.87
CA LEU A 136 5.77 0.17 7.69
C LEU A 136 6.88 -0.66 7.03
N GLU A 137 7.83 -1.18 7.81
CA GLU A 137 8.90 -2.06 7.32
C GLU A 137 8.33 -3.31 6.64
N ALA A 138 7.39 -4.00 7.29
CA ALA A 138 6.74 -5.19 6.73
C ALA A 138 5.98 -4.89 5.43
N VAL A 139 5.34 -3.71 5.33
CA VAL A 139 4.65 -3.25 4.12
C VAL A 139 5.65 -2.96 3.01
N VAL A 140 6.76 -2.28 3.28
CA VAL A 140 7.80 -1.97 2.30
C VAL A 140 8.48 -3.24 1.79
N GLU A 141 8.83 -4.17 2.68
CA GLU A 141 9.40 -5.47 2.29
C GLU A 141 8.44 -6.26 1.41
N SER A 142 7.17 -6.33 1.79
CA SER A 142 6.14 -7.01 1.00
C SER A 142 5.90 -6.33 -0.34
N ALA A 143 5.94 -5.00 -0.39
CA ALA A 143 5.82 -4.24 -1.63
C ALA A 143 6.96 -4.57 -2.59
N ASN A 144 8.21 -4.64 -2.10
CA ASN A 144 9.37 -4.99 -2.91
C ASN A 144 9.25 -6.40 -3.51
N ILE A 145 8.74 -7.35 -2.72
CA ILE A 145 8.50 -8.74 -3.15
C ILE A 145 7.36 -8.82 -4.18
N ASP A 146 6.19 -8.25 -3.84
CA ASP A 146 4.96 -8.37 -4.65
C ASP A 146 5.03 -7.60 -5.97
N LEU A 147 5.69 -6.44 -5.95
CA LEU A 147 5.87 -5.59 -7.13
C LEU A 147 7.09 -6.00 -7.95
N ARG A 148 7.89 -6.94 -7.45
CA ARG A 148 9.16 -7.39 -8.05
C ARG A 148 10.07 -6.22 -8.40
N ILE A 149 10.11 -5.21 -7.52
CA ILE A 149 11.05 -4.11 -7.64
C ILE A 149 12.41 -4.72 -7.35
N ASN A 150 13.20 -4.94 -8.41
CA ASN A 150 14.49 -5.57 -8.28
C ASN A 150 15.41 -4.58 -7.54
N ASN A 151 15.78 -4.90 -6.29
CA ASN A 151 16.66 -4.09 -5.44
C ASN A 151 18.08 -3.88 -6.01
N SER A 152 18.38 -4.37 -7.22
CA SER A 152 19.69 -4.21 -7.86
C SER A 152 19.91 -2.83 -8.51
N TRP A 153 19.02 -1.86 -8.28
CA TRP A 153 19.06 -0.52 -8.90
C TRP A 153 19.10 0.63 -7.87
N LEU A 154 19.23 0.31 -6.57
CA LEU A 154 19.60 1.24 -5.50
C LEU A 154 21.01 0.89 -5.00
#